data_AF-A0A841KDA6-F1
#
_entry.id   AF-A0A841KDA6-F1
#
_cell.length_a   1.000
_cell.length_b   1.000
_cell.length_c   1.000
_cell.angle_alpha   90.00
_cell.angle_beta   90.00
_cell.angle_gamma   90.00
#
_symmetry.space_group_name_H-M   'P 1'
#
loop_
_entity.id
_entity.type
_entity.pdbx_description
1 polymer ?
#
loop_
_entity_poly.entity_id
_entity_poly.type
_entity_poly.pdbx_seq_one_letter_code
_entity_poly.pdbx_strand_id
1 'polypeptide(L)'
;MAPRLPDLAKRSLKTALDDLGHVMERVHTHALKERMSPDAFRATVAGLGFSSMREFCDRTGLPESTIESWLRFGLSHDAAQLLNALMSYRNRVKEAIEAADRATNAGVADFFEERQLP
;
A
#
# COMPACT_ATOMS: atom_id res chain seq x y z
N MET A 1 1.23 41.37 -21.92
CA MET A 1 0.14 41.05 -22.86
C MET A 1 -0.82 40.11 -22.14
N ALA A 2 -2.01 40.58 -21.76
CA ALA A 2 -2.93 39.79 -20.93
C ALA A 2 -3.56 38.64 -21.74
N PRO A 3 -3.72 37.43 -21.16
CA PRO A 3 -4.38 36.32 -21.84
C PRO A 3 -5.85 36.66 -22.11
N ARG A 4 -6.34 36.33 -23.31
CA ARG A 4 -7.72 36.63 -23.70
C ARG A 4 -8.68 35.69 -22.97
N LEU A 5 -9.75 36.23 -22.41
CA LEU A 5 -10.82 35.50 -21.71
C LEU A 5 -11.27 34.18 -22.39
N PRO A 6 -11.51 34.10 -23.72
CA PRO A 6 -11.86 32.83 -24.37
C PRO A 6 -10.77 31.74 -24.29
N ASP A 7 -9.49 32.09 -24.22
CA ASP A 7 -8.40 31.12 -24.10
C ASP A 7 -8.30 30.57 -22.66
N LEU A 8 -8.65 31.39 -21.67
CA LEU A 8 -8.80 30.95 -20.27
C LEU A 8 -9.97 29.98 -20.14
N ALA A 9 -11.13 30.31 -20.71
CA ALA A 9 -12.32 29.44 -20.68
C ALA A 9 -12.10 28.09 -21.38
N LYS A 10 -11.38 28.06 -22.51
CA LYS A 10 -11.00 26.80 -23.19
C LYS A 10 -10.03 25.97 -22.36
N ARG A 11 -9.07 26.60 -21.67
CA ARG A 11 -8.13 25.90 -20.78
C ARG A 11 -8.84 25.33 -19.56
N SER A 12 -9.69 26.10 -18.88
CA SER A 12 -10.44 25.63 -17.72
C SER A 12 -11.41 24.50 -18.08
N LEU A 13 -12.07 24.58 -19.25
CA LEU A 13 -12.94 23.50 -19.73
C LEU A 13 -12.14 22.22 -20.03
N LYS A 14 -10.95 22.35 -20.65
CA LYS A 14 -10.08 21.20 -20.90
C LYS A 14 -9.64 20.55 -19.58
N THR A 15 -9.11 21.33 -18.63
CA THR A 15 -8.70 20.82 -17.31
C THR A 15 -9.85 20.14 -16.59
N ALA A 16 -11.04 20.74 -16.57
CA ALA A 16 -12.21 20.13 -15.94
C ALA A 16 -12.66 18.82 -16.62
N LEU A 17 -12.45 18.66 -17.93
CA LEU A 17 -12.75 17.41 -18.64
C LEU A 17 -11.68 16.33 -18.39
N ASP A 18 -10.40 16.70 -18.38
CA ASP A 18 -9.28 15.80 -18.05
C ASP A 18 -9.44 15.31 -16.59
N ASP A 19 -9.76 16.21 -15.64
CA ASP A 19 -10.07 15.88 -14.24
C ASP A 19 -11.27 14.94 -14.11
N LEU A 20 -12.33 15.17 -14.89
CA LEU A 20 -13.52 14.31 -14.87
C LEU A 20 -13.25 12.92 -15.47
N GLY A 21 -12.36 12.85 -16.46
CA GLY A 21 -11.81 11.59 -16.98
C GLY A 21 -11.04 10.82 -15.91
N HIS A 22 -10.14 11.46 -15.17
CA HIS A 22 -9.41 10.84 -14.07
C HIS A 22 -10.33 10.43 -12.91
N VAL A 23 -11.35 11.22 -12.58
CA VAL A 23 -12.36 10.85 -11.58
C VAL A 23 -13.17 9.64 -12.05
N MET A 24 -13.60 9.59 -13.32
CA MET A 24 -14.27 8.43 -13.91
C MET A 24 -13.40 7.18 -13.89
N GLU A 25 -12.14 7.29 -14.30
CA GLU A 25 -11.17 6.18 -14.29
C GLU A 25 -10.92 5.65 -12.88
N ARG A 26 -10.83 6.55 -11.89
CA ARG A 26 -10.65 6.19 -10.48
C ARG A 26 -11.92 5.58 -9.87
N VAL A 27 -13.11 6.07 -10.23
CA VAL A 27 -14.40 5.49 -9.83
C VAL A 27 -14.60 4.11 -10.47
N HIS A 28 -14.33 3.97 -11.77
CA HIS A 28 -14.36 2.71 -12.50
C HIS A 28 -13.41 1.68 -11.89
N THR A 29 -12.17 2.09 -11.60
CA THR A 29 -11.16 1.27 -10.90
C THR A 29 -11.59 0.88 -9.49
N HIS A 30 -12.20 1.79 -8.72
CA HIS A 30 -12.69 1.49 -7.37
C HIS A 30 -14.01 0.70 -7.33
N ALA A 31 -14.81 0.73 -8.40
CA ALA A 31 -16.11 0.06 -8.48
C ALA A 31 -16.03 -1.34 -9.10
N LEU A 32 -15.08 -1.59 -10.02
CA LEU A 32 -14.93 -2.87 -10.71
C LEU A 32 -13.84 -3.77 -10.14
N LYS A 33 -12.78 -3.22 -9.53
CA LYS A 33 -11.76 -4.04 -8.90
C LYS A 33 -12.14 -4.34 -7.46
N GLU A 34 -12.24 -5.63 -7.12
CA GLU A 34 -12.59 -6.08 -5.78
C GLU A 34 -11.60 -5.53 -4.74
N ARG A 35 -12.16 -5.01 -3.64
CA ARG A 35 -11.41 -4.45 -2.51
C ARG A 35 -10.91 -5.58 -1.63
N MET A 36 -9.66 -5.50 -1.16
CA MET A 36 -9.18 -6.42 -0.13
C MET A 36 -10.01 -6.21 1.14
N SER A 37 -10.61 -7.29 1.65
CA SER A 37 -11.45 -7.22 2.85
C SER A 37 -10.64 -6.75 4.08
N PRO A 38 -11.28 -6.13 5.09
CA PRO A 38 -10.60 -5.73 6.32
C PRO A 38 -9.82 -6.86 7.01
N ASP A 39 -10.31 -8.10 6.91
CA ASP A 39 -9.68 -9.24 7.59
C ASP A 39 -8.51 -9.81 6.78
N ALA A 40 -8.58 -9.80 5.45
CA ALA A 40 -7.41 -10.06 4.60
C ALA A 40 -6.32 -9.00 4.79
N PHE A 41 -6.71 -7.74 5.00
CA PHE A 41 -5.79 -6.66 5.34
C PHE A 41 -5.14 -6.86 6.71
N ARG A 42 -5.91 -7.21 7.75
CA ARG A 42 -5.36 -7.59 9.08
C ARG A 42 -4.36 -8.74 8.98
N ALA A 43 -4.71 -9.81 8.27
CA ALA A 43 -3.83 -10.96 8.07
C ALA A 43 -2.53 -10.57 7.36
N THR A 44 -2.61 -9.69 6.37
CA THR A 44 -1.45 -9.16 5.65
C THR A 44 -0.53 -8.32 6.54
N VAL A 45 -1.11 -7.45 7.38
CA VAL A 45 -0.35 -6.61 8.32
C VAL A 45 0.35 -7.46 9.40
N ALA A 46 -0.33 -8.49 9.93
CA ALA A 46 0.30 -9.47 10.82
C ALA A 46 1.42 -10.26 10.10
N GLY A 47 1.18 -10.66 8.84
CA GLY A 47 2.18 -11.34 8.00
C GLY A 47 3.44 -10.51 7.75
N LEU A 48 3.32 -9.18 7.66
CA LEU A 48 4.46 -8.24 7.57
C LEU A 48 5.27 -8.11 8.88
N GLY A 49 4.76 -8.64 10.00
CA GLY A 49 5.43 -8.63 11.30
C GLY A 49 4.95 -7.56 12.28
N PHE A 50 3.83 -6.88 12.01
CA PHE A 50 3.24 -5.92 12.95
C PHE A 50 2.26 -6.62 13.89
N SER A 51 2.35 -6.31 15.19
CA SER A 51 1.49 -6.87 16.24
C SER A 51 0.05 -6.35 16.15
N SER A 52 -0.15 -5.17 15.54
CA SER A 52 -1.48 -4.58 15.38
C SER A 52 -1.55 -3.60 14.19
N MET A 53 -2.78 -3.30 13.76
CA MET A 53 -3.04 -2.26 12.75
C MET A 53 -2.64 -0.86 13.22
N ARG A 54 -2.69 -0.60 14.54
CA ARG A 54 -2.24 0.67 15.13
C ARG A 54 -0.72 0.82 14.97
N GLU A 55 0.02 -0.21 15.40
CA GLU A 55 1.48 -0.26 15.26
C GLU A 55 1.92 -0.09 13.81
N PHE A 56 1.26 -0.77 12.87
CA PHE A 56 1.53 -0.61 11.42
C PHE A 56 1.48 0.84 10.97
N CYS A 57 0.54 1.64 11.49
CA CYS A 57 0.34 3.01 11.03
C CYS A 57 1.12 4.05 11.82
N ASP A 58 1.38 3.82 13.11
CA ASP A 58 2.39 4.58 13.87
C ASP A 58 3.78 4.42 13.21
N ARG A 59 4.10 3.22 12.70
CA ARG A 59 5.37 2.89 12.03
C ARG A 59 5.46 3.35 10.57
N THR A 60 4.33 3.49 9.86
CA THR A 60 4.29 3.96 8.46
C THR A 60 3.93 5.44 8.31
N GLY A 61 3.60 6.13 9.41
CA GLY A 61 3.18 7.54 9.39
C GLY A 61 1.80 7.77 8.78
N LEU A 62 0.94 6.74 8.76
CA LEU A 62 -0.41 6.83 8.20
C LEU A 62 -1.39 7.42 9.23
N PRO A 63 -2.24 8.41 8.85
CA PRO A 63 -3.24 8.98 9.75
C PRO A 63 -4.25 7.95 10.25
N GLU A 64 -4.64 8.03 11.52
CA GLU A 64 -5.59 7.09 12.16
C GLU A 64 -6.93 6.97 11.39
N SER A 65 -7.44 8.10 10.88
CA SER A 65 -8.65 8.14 10.04
C SER A 65 -8.55 7.34 8.73
N THR A 66 -7.34 7.08 8.24
CA THR A 66 -7.10 6.23 7.06
C THR A 66 -7.27 4.76 7.41
N ILE A 67 -6.80 4.29 8.58
CA ILE A 67 -7.06 2.90 8.99
C ILE A 67 -8.53 2.70 9.35
N GLU A 68 -9.20 3.65 10.01
CA GLU A 68 -10.63 3.50 10.30
C GLU A 68 -11.44 3.28 9.03
N SER A 69 -11.12 4.04 7.97
CA SER A 69 -11.68 3.86 6.63
C SER A 69 -11.35 2.47 6.05
N TRP A 70 -10.09 2.03 6.12
CA TRP A 70 -9.65 0.73 5.59
C TRP A 70 -10.19 -0.48 6.38
N LEU A 71 -10.34 -0.36 7.70
CA LEU A 71 -10.93 -1.38 8.57
C LEU A 71 -12.45 -1.48 8.40
N ARG A 72 -13.10 -0.40 7.95
CA ARG A 72 -14.56 -0.36 7.70
C ARG A 72 -14.94 -0.72 6.27
N PHE A 73 -14.12 -0.34 5.29
CA PHE A 73 -14.44 -0.44 3.85
C PHE A 73 -13.44 -1.30 3.05
N GLY A 74 -12.43 -1.90 3.68
CA GLY A 74 -11.36 -2.63 3.00
C GLY A 74 -10.37 -1.72 2.27
N LEU A 75 -9.29 -2.29 1.73
CA LEU A 75 -8.31 -1.56 0.90
C LEU A 75 -8.77 -1.44 -0.54
N SER A 76 -8.43 -0.33 -1.17
CA SER A 76 -8.47 -0.23 -2.64
C SER A 76 -7.55 -1.28 -3.26
N HIS A 77 -7.95 -1.81 -4.41
CA HIS A 77 -7.22 -2.87 -5.10
C HIS A 77 -5.74 -2.56 -5.32
N ASP A 78 -5.40 -1.34 -5.76
CA ASP A 78 -4.02 -0.98 -6.07
C ASP A 78 -3.15 -0.85 -4.80
N ALA A 79 -3.74 -0.41 -3.67
CA ALA A 79 -3.07 -0.43 -2.37
C ALA A 79 -2.85 -1.87 -1.86
N ALA A 80 -3.83 -2.75 -2.10
CA ALA A 80 -3.70 -4.17 -1.79
C ALA A 80 -2.61 -4.85 -2.64
N GLN A 81 -2.47 -4.50 -3.93
CA GLN A 81 -1.36 -4.99 -4.77
C GLN A 81 0.01 -4.57 -4.21
N LEU A 82 0.18 -3.29 -3.86
CA LEU A 82 1.43 -2.79 -3.26
C LEU A 82 1.76 -3.50 -1.95
N LEU A 83 0.77 -3.70 -1.08
CA LEU A 83 0.95 -4.36 0.21
C LEU A 83 1.32 -5.85 0.05
N ASN A 84 0.69 -6.54 -0.92
CA ASN A 84 1.03 -7.92 -1.27
C ASN A 84 2.44 -8.03 -1.89
N ALA A 85 2.86 -7.05 -2.70
CA ALA A 85 4.21 -7.00 -3.26
C ALA A 85 5.28 -6.83 -2.17
N LEU A 86 5.01 -5.99 -1.16
CA LEU A 86 5.88 -5.84 0.02
C LEU A 86 5.99 -7.14 0.83
N MET A 87 4.87 -7.85 1.04
CA MET A 87 4.89 -9.17 1.71
C MET A 87 5.70 -10.19 0.91
N SER A 88 5.48 -10.28 -0.41
CA SER A 88 6.22 -11.18 -1.29
C SER A 88 7.73 -10.89 -1.26
N TYR A 89 8.12 -9.61 -1.27
CA TYR A 89 9.52 -9.21 -1.13
C TYR A 89 10.11 -9.64 0.22
N ARG A 90 9.40 -9.39 1.34
CA ARG A 90 9.86 -9.83 2.67
C ARG A 90 10.05 -11.35 2.75
N ASN A 91 9.09 -12.12 2.25
CA ASN A 91 9.20 -13.59 2.29
C ASN A 91 10.43 -14.08 1.52
N ARG A 92 10.73 -13.50 0.34
CA ARG A 92 11.94 -13.80 -0.43
C ARG A 92 13.24 -13.42 0.31
N VAL A 93 13.23 -12.33 1.09
CA VAL A 93 14.38 -11.96 1.95
C VAL A 93 14.57 -12.99 3.06
N LYS A 94 13.50 -13.42 3.74
CA LYS A 94 13.55 -14.49 4.75
C LYS A 94 14.05 -15.81 4.18
N GLU A 95 13.49 -16.27 3.07
CA GLU A 95 13.93 -17.48 2.36
C GLU A 95 15.43 -17.42 2.01
N ALA A 96 15.93 -16.26 1.59
CA ALA A 96 17.34 -16.05 1.28
C ALA A 96 18.23 -16.06 2.53
N ILE A 97 17.78 -15.47 3.64
CA ILE A 97 18.48 -15.52 4.94
C ILE A 97 18.59 -16.97 5.42
N GLU A 98 17.47 -17.70 5.46
CA GLU A 98 17.47 -19.11 5.87
C GLU A 98 18.32 -19.99 4.95
N ALA A 99 18.31 -19.73 3.63
CA ALA A 99 19.13 -20.47 2.68
C ALA A 99 20.63 -20.20 2.87
N ALA A 100 21.01 -18.94 3.12
CA ALA A 100 22.38 -18.58 3.46
C ALA A 100 22.82 -19.22 4.78
N ASP A 101 21.95 -19.23 5.79
CA ASP A 101 22.25 -19.79 7.10
C ASP A 101 22.41 -21.31 7.05
N ARG A 102 21.49 -22.03 6.39
CA ARG A 102 21.63 -23.48 6.12
C ARG A 102 22.90 -23.84 5.33
N ALA A 103 23.39 -22.93 4.49
CA ALA A 103 24.60 -23.15 3.70
C ALA A 103 25.91 -22.83 4.46
N THR A 104 25.85 -22.05 5.54
CA THR A 104 27.05 -21.51 6.23
C THR A 104 27.14 -21.82 7.71
N ASN A 105 26.04 -22.23 8.36
CA ASN A 105 25.88 -22.37 9.81
C ASN A 105 26.33 -21.11 10.58
N ALA A 106 26.02 -19.92 10.05
CA ALA A 106 26.54 -18.65 10.55
C ALA A 106 25.66 -17.98 11.63
N GLY A 107 24.46 -18.52 11.92
CA GLY A 107 23.51 -17.95 12.86
C GLY A 107 22.84 -16.68 12.34
N VAL A 108 22.68 -16.55 11.02
CA VAL A 108 22.12 -15.34 10.40
C VAL A 108 20.63 -15.20 10.73
N ALA A 109 19.87 -16.30 10.80
CA ALA A 109 18.48 -16.26 11.22
C ALA A 109 18.37 -15.77 12.68
N ASP A 110 19.16 -16.37 13.58
CA ASP A 110 19.21 -16.01 15.00
C ASP A 110 19.57 -14.51 15.19
N PHE A 111 20.59 -14.01 14.47
CA PHE A 111 20.99 -12.60 14.51
C PHE A 111 19.86 -11.62 14.16
N PHE A 112 19.02 -11.98 13.18
CA PHE A 112 17.86 -11.19 12.75
C PHE A 112 16.73 -11.26 13.78
N GLU A 113 16.46 -12.45 14.34
CA GLU A 113 15.43 -12.66 15.37
C GLU A 113 15.75 -11.91 16.66
N GLU A 114 16.99 -12.02 17.17
CA GLU A 114 17.48 -11.27 18.35
C GLU A 114 17.25 -9.75 18.24
N ARG A 115 17.36 -9.22 17.01
CA ARG A 115 17.31 -7.77 16.72
C ARG A 115 15.95 -7.31 16.20
N GLN A 116 14.96 -8.20 16.11
CA GLN A 116 13.62 -7.91 15.58
C GLN A 116 13.67 -7.32 14.16
N LEU A 117 14.59 -7.83 13.35
CA LEU A 117 14.79 -7.41 11.95
C LEU A 117 13.82 -8.15 11.00
N PRO A 118 13.46 -7.54 9.86
CA PRO A 118 12.36 -8.00 9.00
C PRO A 118 12.58 -9.35 8.31
#